data_AF-A0A4S8PF61-F1
#
_entry.id   AF-A0A4S8PF61-F1
#
_cell.length_a   1.000
_cell.length_b   1.000
_cell.length_c   1.000
_cell.angle_alpha   90.00
_cell.angle_beta   90.00
_cell.angle_gamma   90.00
#
_symmetry.space_group_name_H-M   'P 1'
#
loop_
_entity.id
_entity.type
_entity.pdbx_description
1 polymer ?
#
loop_
_entity_poly.entity_id
_entity_poly.type
_entity_poly.pdbx_seq_one_letter_code
_entity_poly.pdbx_strand_id
1 'polypeptide(L)'
;MVDVIDRIDRTWEPDEAARIEVLRLYDESIAARAPRTGAEIARELKGLKPRWTQGVIRSAVSDRRRAAKADAKRTAATAEVPEPAKEPKAARADRARPAAVVTPDPLVRAQRTGAGIAWSAFALGLAVSIAANIGHVLIVVRPEAGLVRIASMGMSALWPLLLAVAVEVVSRVAWPHSWRWWLPGYAGTIIVGLIAFTISYQHLHGLLLAFGESALTALVGPIALDLTIVVAGVALLAIGEARKNAPATATIEP
;
A
#
# COMPACT_ATOMS: atom_id res chain seq x y z
N MET A 1 10.63 22.24 22.11
CA MET A 1 11.11 21.26 23.11
C MET A 1 10.44 19.89 22.98
N VAL A 2 9.18 19.80 22.50
CA VAL A 2 8.51 18.51 22.19
C VAL A 2 9.15 17.76 21.00
N ASP A 3 9.73 18.50 20.05
CA ASP A 3 10.30 17.95 18.81
C ASP A 3 11.66 17.23 18.97
N VAL A 4 12.33 17.41 20.13
CA VAL A 4 13.61 16.74 20.44
C VAL A 4 13.39 15.38 21.10
N ILE A 5 12.33 15.26 21.92
CA ILE A 5 11.97 13.99 22.58
C ILE A 5 11.44 12.98 21.56
N ASP A 6 10.70 13.43 20.54
CA ASP A 6 10.17 12.56 19.48
C ASP A 6 11.25 12.09 18.47
N ARG A 7 12.38 12.81 18.41
CA ARG A 7 13.53 12.45 17.55
C ARG A 7 14.46 11.43 18.21
N ILE A 8 14.57 11.44 19.55
CA ILE A 8 15.34 10.43 20.30
C ILE A 8 14.61 9.08 20.32
N ASP A 9 13.27 9.08 20.21
CA ASP A 9 12.48 7.85 20.26
C ASP A 9 12.55 6.99 18.99
N ARG A 10 13.02 7.56 17.87
CA ARG A 10 13.08 6.91 16.54
C ARG A 10 14.35 6.12 16.25
N THR A 11 15.41 6.27 17.04
CA THR A 11 16.68 5.53 16.85
C THR A 11 16.94 4.47 17.91
N TRP A 12 15.99 4.25 18.82
CA TRP A 12 16.08 3.18 19.81
C TRP A 12 15.68 1.85 19.14
N GLU A 13 16.63 1.20 18.48
CA GLU A 13 16.57 -0.24 18.20
C GLU A 13 17.41 -0.94 19.26
N PRO A 14 16.78 -1.74 20.16
CA PRO A 14 17.56 -2.55 21.09
C PRO A 14 18.39 -3.57 20.32
N ASP A 15 19.54 -3.93 20.89
CA ASP A 15 20.53 -4.77 20.24
C ASP A 15 20.03 -6.20 19.97
N GLU A 16 20.78 -6.96 19.15
CA GLU A 16 20.44 -8.33 18.80
C GLU A 16 20.37 -9.23 20.05
N ALA A 17 21.10 -8.90 21.12
CA ALA A 17 21.03 -9.62 22.39
C ALA A 17 19.65 -9.51 23.03
N ALA A 18 19.06 -8.30 23.06
CA ALA A 18 17.69 -8.10 23.54
C ALA A 18 16.65 -8.87 22.70
N ARG A 19 16.87 -8.96 21.38
CA ARG A 19 16.00 -9.75 20.49
C ARG A 19 16.07 -11.24 20.82
N ILE A 20 17.27 -11.79 20.99
CA ILE A 20 17.50 -13.19 21.36
C ILE A 20 16.80 -13.50 22.68
N GLU A 21 16.94 -12.61 23.67
CA GLU A 21 16.36 -12.81 24.99
C GLU A 21 14.83 -12.79 24.99
N VAL A 22 14.21 -11.88 24.21
CA VAL A 22 12.75 -11.90 24.00
C VAL A 22 12.27 -13.22 23.41
N LEU A 23 12.99 -13.75 22.41
CA LEU A 23 12.62 -15.02 21.77
C LEU A 23 12.79 -16.20 22.74
N ARG A 24 13.85 -16.21 23.55
CA ARG A 24 14.08 -17.23 24.59
C ARG A 24 12.91 -17.28 25.58
N LEU A 25 12.53 -16.13 26.15
CA LEU A 25 11.41 -16.05 27.10
C LEU A 25 10.06 -16.42 26.47
N TYR A 26 9.85 -16.04 25.21
CA TYR A 26 8.65 -16.43 24.49
C TYR A 26 8.60 -17.95 24.29
N ASP A 27 9.71 -18.59 23.92
CA ASP A 27 9.80 -20.03 23.71
C ASP A 27 9.60 -20.82 25.00
N GLU A 28 10.15 -20.35 26.11
CA GLU A 28 9.88 -20.90 27.44
C GLU A 28 8.40 -20.83 27.81
N SER A 29 7.74 -19.71 27.47
CA SER A 29 6.30 -19.56 27.71
C SER A 29 5.45 -20.53 26.87
N ILE A 30 5.87 -20.82 25.64
CA ILE A 30 5.23 -21.79 24.76
C ILE A 30 5.45 -23.21 25.29
N ALA A 31 6.67 -23.55 25.73
CA ALA A 31 6.99 -24.83 26.33
C ALA A 31 6.16 -25.08 27.62
N ALA A 32 5.93 -24.04 28.40
CA ALA A 32 5.05 -24.08 29.58
C ALA A 32 3.55 -24.13 29.25
N ARG A 33 3.15 -24.13 27.96
CA ARG A 33 1.76 -24.05 27.49
C ARG A 33 1.00 -22.81 27.97
N ALA A 34 1.72 -21.74 28.29
CA ALA A 34 1.19 -20.47 28.77
C ALA A 34 1.82 -19.31 27.98
N PRO A 35 1.43 -19.11 26.71
CA PRO A 35 2.05 -18.13 25.83
C PRO A 35 1.96 -16.71 26.41
N ARG A 36 3.11 -16.08 26.58
CA ARG A 36 3.19 -14.71 27.10
C ARG A 36 3.09 -13.68 25.99
N THR A 37 2.41 -12.60 26.29
CA THR A 37 2.31 -11.43 25.41
C THR A 37 3.61 -10.63 25.40
N GLY A 38 3.84 -9.85 24.34
CA GLY A 38 5.00 -8.96 24.28
C GLY A 38 5.02 -7.92 25.39
N ALA A 39 3.85 -7.50 25.90
CA ALA A 39 3.76 -6.60 27.04
C ALA A 39 4.21 -7.26 28.37
N GLU A 40 3.93 -8.55 28.56
CA GLU A 40 4.41 -9.29 29.73
C GLU A 40 5.91 -9.53 29.69
N ILE A 41 6.47 -9.83 28.52
CA ILE A 41 7.91 -10.02 28.35
C ILE A 41 8.65 -8.68 28.45
N ALA A 42 8.10 -7.60 27.90
CA ALA A 42 8.67 -6.26 28.02
C ALA A 42 8.72 -5.76 29.47
N ARG A 43 7.72 -6.10 30.29
CA ARG A 43 7.70 -5.77 31.73
C ARG A 43 8.81 -6.49 32.50
N GLU A 44 9.17 -7.70 32.10
CA GLU A 44 10.24 -8.48 32.73
C GLU A 44 11.63 -7.96 32.35
N LEU A 45 11.85 -7.71 31.06
CA LEU A 45 13.12 -7.24 30.51
C LEU A 45 13.32 -5.72 30.61
N LYS A 46 12.89 -5.13 31.73
CA LYS A 46 12.95 -3.69 32.10
C LYS A 46 13.73 -2.80 31.11
N GLY A 47 13.01 -1.91 30.42
CA GLY A 47 13.60 -0.97 29.45
C GLY A 47 13.24 -1.26 28.00
N LEU A 48 12.56 -2.39 27.73
CA LEU A 48 12.01 -2.67 26.41
C LEU A 48 10.61 -2.06 26.22
N LYS A 49 10.35 -1.51 25.03
CA LYS A 49 9.03 -1.02 24.65
C LYS A 49 8.09 -2.20 24.31
N PRO A 50 6.86 -2.27 24.87
CA PRO A 50 5.90 -3.34 24.58
C PRO A 50 5.60 -3.54 23.08
N ARG A 51 5.54 -2.43 22.32
CA ARG A 51 5.27 -2.49 20.86
C ARG A 51 6.40 -3.17 20.10
N TRP A 52 7.65 -2.92 20.49
CA TRP A 52 8.82 -3.55 19.88
C TRP A 52 8.85 -5.04 20.18
N THR A 53 8.70 -5.43 21.46
CA THR A 53 8.67 -6.84 21.89
C THR A 53 7.55 -7.62 21.20
N GLN A 54 6.36 -7.01 21.08
CA GLN A 54 5.24 -7.61 20.32
C GLN A 54 5.57 -7.80 18.84
N GLY A 55 6.32 -6.87 18.24
CA GLY A 55 6.79 -6.96 16.86
C GLY A 55 7.74 -8.14 16.64
N VAL A 56 8.72 -8.31 17.54
CA VAL A 56 9.68 -9.43 17.50
C VAL A 56 8.96 -10.78 17.57
N ILE A 57 8.04 -10.94 18.54
CA ILE A 57 7.25 -12.18 18.69
C ILE A 57 6.42 -12.44 17.43
N ARG A 58 5.76 -11.41 16.90
CA ARG A 58 4.92 -11.55 15.68
C ARG A 58 5.73 -11.99 14.47
N SER A 59 6.93 -11.44 14.29
CA SER A 59 7.85 -11.86 13.22
C SER A 59 8.21 -13.34 13.38
N ALA A 60 8.65 -13.75 14.57
CA ALA A 60 9.06 -15.12 14.83
C ALA A 60 7.93 -16.14 14.63
N VAL A 61 6.69 -15.81 15.04
CA VAL A 61 5.52 -16.67 14.80
C VAL A 61 5.22 -16.80 13.29
N SER A 62 5.33 -15.69 12.54
CA SER A 62 5.17 -15.71 11.08
C SER A 62 6.22 -16.60 10.42
N ASP A 63 7.49 -16.47 10.83
CA ASP A 63 8.61 -17.23 10.26
C ASP A 63 8.46 -18.73 10.54
N ARG A 64 8.06 -19.12 11.77
CA ARG A 64 7.74 -20.52 12.11
C ARG A 64 6.59 -21.06 11.29
N ARG A 65 5.53 -20.27 11.07
CA ARG A 65 4.40 -20.69 10.25
C ARG A 65 4.81 -20.91 8.79
N ARG A 66 5.73 -20.09 8.27
CA ARG A 66 6.29 -20.26 6.92
C ARG A 66 7.15 -21.52 6.83
N ALA A 67 8.03 -21.76 7.81
CA ALA A 67 8.84 -22.98 7.89
C ALA A 67 7.97 -24.25 7.96
N ALA A 68 6.98 -24.29 8.86
CA ALA A 68 6.06 -25.43 8.97
C ALA A 68 5.27 -25.70 7.68
N LYS A 69 4.87 -24.65 6.94
CA LYS A 69 4.25 -24.81 5.63
C LYS A 69 5.23 -25.37 4.59
N ALA A 70 6.48 -24.92 4.60
CA ALA A 70 7.51 -25.41 3.70
C ALA A 70 7.82 -26.90 3.98
N ASP A 71 7.92 -27.28 5.26
CA ASP A 71 8.14 -28.67 5.67
C ASP A 71 6.95 -29.55 5.28
N ALA A 72 5.71 -29.13 5.54
CA ALA A 72 4.53 -29.87 5.12
C ALA A 72 4.48 -30.08 3.59
N LYS A 73 4.85 -29.05 2.82
CA LYS A 73 4.94 -29.15 1.35
C LYS A 73 6.04 -30.13 0.92
N ARG A 74 7.18 -30.15 1.63
CA ARG A 74 8.28 -31.07 1.35
C ARG A 74 7.92 -32.51 1.69
N THR A 75 7.28 -32.75 2.84
CA THR A 75 6.79 -34.08 3.22
C THR A 75 5.74 -34.59 2.24
N ALA A 76 4.83 -33.73 1.76
CA ALA A 76 3.87 -34.08 0.72
C ALA A 76 4.54 -34.39 -0.63
N ALA A 77 5.64 -33.71 -0.98
CA ALA A 77 6.38 -33.97 -2.21
C ALA A 77 7.29 -35.21 -2.13
N THR A 78 7.71 -35.64 -0.94
CA THR A 78 8.52 -36.86 -0.73
C THR A 78 7.65 -38.10 -0.52
N ALA A 79 6.38 -37.93 -0.14
CA ALA A 79 5.39 -39.00 -0.10
C ALA A 79 4.82 -39.30 -1.50
N GLU A 80 5.69 -39.59 -2.47
CA GLU A 80 5.30 -40.28 -3.70
C GLU A 80 5.22 -41.78 -3.36
N VAL A 81 4.06 -42.19 -2.81
CA VAL A 81 3.69 -43.58 -2.57
C VAL A 81 3.00 -44.11 -3.83
N PRO A 82 3.28 -45.35 -4.29
CA PRO A 82 2.69 -45.87 -5.52
C PRO A 82 1.16 -45.96 -5.40
N GLU A 83 0.51 -45.64 -6.52
CA GLU A 83 -0.93 -45.70 -6.75
C GLU A 83 -1.60 -46.91 -6.08
N PRO A 84 -2.46 -46.71 -5.06
CA PRO A 84 -3.23 -47.81 -4.49
C PRO A 84 -4.43 -48.12 -5.39
N ALA A 85 -4.61 -49.41 -5.67
CA ALA A 85 -5.72 -49.95 -6.41
C ALA A 85 -7.07 -49.50 -5.81
N LYS A 86 -8.00 -49.16 -6.72
CA LYS A 86 -9.35 -48.68 -6.44
C LYS A 86 -10.15 -49.69 -5.60
N GLU A 87 -10.40 -49.39 -4.33
CA GLU A 87 -11.42 -50.07 -3.52
C GLU A 87 -12.78 -49.35 -3.58
N PRO A 88 -13.91 -50.08 -3.49
CA PRO A 88 -15.24 -49.55 -3.72
C PRO A 88 -15.76 -48.69 -2.55
N LYS A 89 -16.35 -47.55 -2.94
CA LYS A 89 -16.88 -46.47 -2.11
C LYS A 89 -18.10 -46.92 -1.30
N ALA A 90 -17.88 -47.38 -0.07
CA ALA A 90 -18.97 -47.59 0.90
C ALA A 90 -19.42 -46.23 1.47
N ALA A 91 -20.73 -46.00 1.39
CA ALA A 91 -21.41 -44.77 1.77
C ALA A 91 -21.16 -44.39 3.23
N ARG A 92 -20.29 -43.41 3.47
CA ARG A 92 -20.16 -42.72 4.75
C ARG A 92 -21.14 -41.56 4.75
N ALA A 93 -22.23 -41.71 5.50
CA ALA A 93 -23.26 -40.70 5.65
C ALA A 93 -22.66 -39.35 6.08
N ASP A 94 -22.81 -38.37 5.20
CA ASP A 94 -22.48 -36.96 5.41
C ASP A 94 -23.27 -36.42 6.60
N ARG A 95 -22.61 -36.28 7.76
CA ARG A 95 -23.02 -35.27 8.72
C ARG A 95 -22.60 -33.93 8.14
N ALA A 96 -23.54 -33.30 7.43
CA ALA A 96 -23.44 -31.93 6.95
C ALA A 96 -23.05 -31.01 8.12
N ARG A 97 -21.76 -30.67 8.20
CA ARG A 97 -21.25 -29.64 9.09
C ARG A 97 -21.84 -28.32 8.57
N PRO A 98 -22.64 -27.58 9.36
CA PRO A 98 -23.19 -26.32 8.87
C PRO A 98 -22.03 -25.41 8.48
N ALA A 99 -21.96 -25.05 7.20
CA ALA A 99 -20.99 -24.10 6.69
C ALA A 99 -21.16 -22.81 7.49
N ALA A 100 -20.14 -22.47 8.29
CA ALA A 100 -20.15 -21.21 9.01
C ALA A 100 -20.28 -20.09 7.97
N VAL A 101 -21.38 -19.34 8.05
CA VAL A 101 -21.61 -18.16 7.20
C VAL A 101 -20.54 -17.15 7.55
N VAL A 102 -19.44 -17.14 6.79
CA VAL A 102 -18.39 -16.13 6.92
C VAL A 102 -19.00 -14.82 6.46
N THR A 103 -19.50 -14.03 7.41
CA THR A 103 -19.96 -12.68 7.13
C THR A 103 -18.74 -11.87 6.69
N PRO A 104 -18.74 -11.25 5.50
CA PRO A 104 -17.60 -10.45 5.07
C PRO A 104 -17.33 -9.37 6.11
N ASP A 105 -16.07 -9.25 6.54
CA ASP A 105 -15.63 -8.21 7.47
C ASP A 105 -16.17 -6.83 7.02
N PRO A 106 -16.89 -6.10 7.90
CA PRO A 106 -17.45 -4.79 7.56
C PRO A 106 -16.39 -3.82 7.01
N LEU A 107 -15.13 -3.94 7.41
CA LEU A 107 -14.02 -3.15 6.87
C LEU A 107 -13.76 -3.45 5.39
N VAL A 108 -13.83 -4.72 4.98
CA VAL A 108 -13.62 -5.12 3.57
C VAL A 108 -14.75 -4.58 2.69
N ARG A 109 -15.98 -4.52 3.21
CA ARG A 109 -17.12 -3.96 2.47
C ARG A 109 -17.00 -2.44 2.33
N ALA A 110 -16.66 -1.73 3.41
CA ALA A 110 -16.41 -0.28 3.39
C ALA A 110 -15.22 0.10 2.49
N GLN A 111 -14.17 -0.71 2.44
CA GLN A 111 -13.03 -0.50 1.54
C GLN A 111 -13.39 -0.71 0.06
N ARG A 112 -14.34 -1.59 -0.27
CA ARG A 112 -14.82 -1.76 -1.65
C ARG A 112 -15.58 -0.55 -2.15
N THR A 113 -16.49 0.00 -1.34
CA THR A 113 -17.23 1.22 -1.71
C THR A 113 -16.30 2.43 -1.73
N GLY A 114 -15.39 2.55 -0.76
CA GLY A 114 -14.36 3.60 -0.73
C GLY A 114 -13.42 3.55 -1.95
N ALA A 115 -13.08 2.35 -2.45
CA ALA A 115 -12.23 2.18 -3.63
C ALA A 115 -12.86 2.78 -4.89
N GLY A 116 -14.17 2.60 -5.09
CA GLY A 116 -14.87 3.14 -6.24
C GLY A 116 -14.81 4.67 -6.26
N ILE A 117 -15.11 5.30 -5.11
CA ILE A 117 -15.07 6.77 -4.96
C ILE A 117 -13.66 7.29 -5.17
N ALA A 118 -12.65 6.65 -4.57
CA ALA A 118 -11.26 7.06 -4.72
C ALA A 118 -10.78 6.94 -6.18
N TRP A 119 -11.13 5.86 -6.88
CA TRP A 119 -10.83 5.73 -8.31
C TRP A 119 -11.52 6.79 -9.16
N SER A 120 -12.80 7.06 -8.91
CA SER A 120 -13.53 8.10 -9.64
C SER A 120 -12.93 9.49 -9.41
N ALA A 121 -12.60 9.83 -8.16
CA ALA A 121 -11.97 11.11 -7.83
C ALA A 121 -10.58 11.26 -8.48
N PHE A 122 -9.77 10.20 -8.42
CA PHE A 122 -8.44 10.20 -9.05
C PHE A 122 -8.53 10.34 -10.58
N ALA A 123 -9.38 9.52 -11.23
CA ALA A 123 -9.54 9.54 -12.69
C ALA A 123 -10.11 10.87 -13.19
N LEU A 124 -11.12 11.41 -12.50
CA LEU A 124 -11.70 12.71 -12.83
C LEU A 124 -10.66 13.83 -12.66
N GLY A 125 -9.93 13.85 -11.54
CA GLY A 125 -8.90 14.87 -11.30
C GLY A 125 -7.79 14.82 -12.35
N LEU A 126 -7.31 13.61 -12.70
CA LEU A 126 -6.31 13.44 -13.76
C LEU A 126 -6.83 13.92 -15.13
N ALA A 127 -8.09 13.60 -15.47
CA ALA A 127 -8.70 14.05 -16.71
C ALA A 127 -8.82 15.58 -16.76
N VAL A 128 -9.23 16.22 -15.66
CA VAL A 128 -9.31 17.68 -15.54
C VAL A 128 -7.92 18.32 -15.64
N SER A 129 -6.90 17.74 -15.00
CA SER A 129 -5.51 18.23 -15.10
C SER A 129 -4.98 18.19 -16.54
N ILE A 130 -5.22 17.09 -17.26
CA ILE A 130 -4.84 16.97 -18.68
C ILE A 130 -5.60 17.99 -19.53
N ALA A 131 -6.92 18.09 -19.33
CA ALA A 131 -7.76 19.03 -20.07
C ALA A 131 -7.36 20.49 -19.82
N ALA A 132 -6.98 20.84 -18.59
CA ALA A 132 -6.49 22.16 -18.22
C ALA A 132 -5.17 22.50 -18.93
N ASN A 133 -4.21 21.56 -18.97
CA ASN A 133 -2.94 21.78 -19.65
C ASN A 133 -3.12 21.98 -21.16
N ILE A 134 -3.96 21.14 -21.78
CA ILE A 134 -4.32 21.27 -23.19
C ILE A 134 -5.07 22.60 -23.43
N GLY A 135 -6.00 22.94 -22.54
CA GLY A 135 -6.77 24.18 -22.59
C GLY A 135 -5.87 25.41 -22.53
N HIS A 136 -4.87 25.42 -21.64
CA HIS A 136 -3.87 26.48 -21.56
C HIS A 136 -3.14 26.66 -22.89
N VAL A 137 -2.69 25.57 -23.51
CA VAL A 137 -2.03 25.64 -24.82
C VAL A 137 -2.98 26.19 -25.89
N LEU A 138 -4.21 25.70 -25.97
CA LEU A 138 -5.14 26.08 -27.03
C LEU A 138 -5.67 27.51 -26.89
N ILE A 139 -5.87 27.98 -25.67
CA ILE A 139 -6.58 29.23 -25.38
C ILE A 139 -5.62 30.36 -25.05
N VAL A 140 -4.54 30.06 -24.32
CA VAL A 140 -3.56 31.07 -23.86
C VAL A 140 -2.37 31.16 -24.82
N VAL A 141 -1.71 30.03 -25.11
CA VAL A 141 -0.51 30.01 -25.98
C VAL A 141 -0.88 30.18 -27.45
N ARG A 142 -1.97 29.56 -27.90
CA ARG A 142 -2.52 29.64 -29.28
C ARG A 142 -1.49 29.31 -30.37
N PRO A 143 -0.89 28.11 -30.35
CA PRO A 143 0.08 27.73 -31.38
C PRO A 143 -0.55 27.69 -32.78
N GLU A 144 0.30 27.90 -33.79
CA GLU A 144 -0.04 27.75 -35.20
C GLU A 144 -0.66 26.37 -35.51
N ALA A 145 -1.56 26.33 -36.49
CA ALA A 145 -2.28 25.12 -36.85
C ALA A 145 -1.36 24.01 -37.39
N GLY A 146 -1.90 22.79 -37.51
CA GLY A 146 -1.16 21.63 -38.02
C GLY A 146 -0.35 20.92 -36.93
N LEU A 147 0.83 20.40 -37.30
CA LEU A 147 1.63 19.52 -36.44
C LEU A 147 2.11 20.23 -35.17
N VAL A 148 2.41 21.53 -35.23
CA VAL A 148 2.88 22.31 -34.06
C VAL A 148 1.81 22.35 -32.97
N ARG A 149 0.55 22.59 -33.33
CA ARG A 149 -0.58 22.56 -32.38
C ARG A 149 -0.74 21.17 -31.75
N ILE A 150 -0.72 20.11 -32.56
CA ILE A 150 -0.87 18.74 -32.06
C ILE A 150 0.27 18.37 -31.10
N ALA A 151 1.51 18.69 -31.48
CA ALA A 151 2.68 18.46 -30.63
C ALA A 151 2.58 19.24 -29.31
N SER A 152 2.14 20.50 -29.37
CA SER A 152 1.98 21.34 -28.16
C SER A 152 0.93 20.76 -27.19
N MET A 153 -0.20 20.27 -27.71
CA MET A 153 -1.20 19.58 -26.89
C MET A 153 -0.61 18.34 -26.22
N GLY A 154 0.08 17.49 -26.99
CA GLY A 154 0.72 16.27 -26.47
C GLY A 154 1.76 16.58 -25.39
N MET A 155 2.63 17.56 -25.63
CA MET A 155 3.67 17.97 -24.68
C MET A 155 3.08 18.60 -23.41
N SER A 156 1.93 19.28 -23.49
CA SER A 156 1.25 19.82 -22.31
C SER A 156 0.62 18.74 -21.43
N ALA A 157 0.06 17.68 -22.05
CA ALA A 157 -0.52 16.55 -21.35
C ALA A 157 0.55 15.61 -20.75
N LEU A 158 1.79 15.70 -21.25
CA LEU A 158 2.87 14.78 -20.87
C LEU A 158 3.18 14.83 -19.37
N TRP A 159 3.22 16.02 -18.76
CA TRP A 159 3.62 16.18 -17.36
C TRP A 159 2.73 15.40 -16.36
N PRO A 160 1.39 15.58 -16.34
CA PRO A 160 0.53 14.79 -15.46
C PRO A 160 0.56 13.28 -15.78
N LEU A 161 0.74 12.91 -17.05
CA LEU A 161 0.87 11.51 -17.45
C LEU A 161 2.15 10.86 -16.90
N LEU A 162 3.29 11.56 -16.97
CA LEU A 162 4.55 11.07 -16.40
C LEU A 162 4.44 10.86 -14.88
N LEU A 163 3.75 11.76 -14.18
CA LEU A 163 3.48 11.57 -12.74
C LEU A 163 2.58 10.35 -12.50
N ALA A 164 1.50 10.19 -13.25
CA ALA A 164 0.62 9.02 -13.13
C ALA A 164 1.40 7.71 -13.35
N VAL A 165 2.29 7.67 -14.35
CA VAL A 165 3.18 6.53 -14.59
C VAL A 165 4.16 6.30 -13.44
N ALA A 166 4.78 7.35 -12.90
CA ALA A 166 5.69 7.23 -11.76
C ALA A 166 4.98 6.65 -10.52
N VAL A 167 3.77 7.12 -10.22
CA VAL A 167 2.91 6.59 -9.15
C VAL A 167 2.55 5.13 -9.41
N GLU A 168 2.20 4.78 -10.64
CA GLU A 168 1.89 3.40 -11.03
C GLU A 168 3.10 2.48 -10.82
N VAL A 169 4.29 2.90 -11.23
CA VAL A 169 5.55 2.17 -11.02
C VAL A 169 5.80 1.96 -9.53
N VAL A 170 5.72 3.00 -8.71
CA VAL A 170 5.94 2.88 -7.26
C VAL A 170 4.91 1.98 -6.59
N SER A 171 3.64 2.02 -7.03
CA SER A 171 2.56 1.25 -6.41
C SER A 171 2.57 -0.24 -6.78
N ARG A 172 3.06 -0.59 -7.99
CA ARG A 172 3.04 -1.97 -8.51
C ARG A 172 4.34 -2.72 -8.34
N VAL A 173 5.48 -2.03 -8.36
CA VAL A 173 6.78 -2.70 -8.20
C VAL A 173 6.94 -3.15 -6.75
N ALA A 174 7.26 -4.43 -6.56
CA ALA A 174 7.60 -4.98 -5.25
C ALA A 174 9.03 -4.55 -4.88
N TRP A 175 9.15 -3.40 -4.23
CA TRP A 175 10.44 -2.91 -3.76
C TRP A 175 10.96 -3.77 -2.60
N PRO A 176 12.23 -4.18 -2.61
CA PRO A 176 12.85 -4.82 -1.45
C PRO A 176 12.78 -3.90 -0.24
N HIS A 177 12.59 -4.45 0.96
CA HIS A 177 12.39 -3.71 2.21
C HIS A 177 13.61 -2.92 2.71
N SER A 178 14.68 -2.79 1.91
CA SER A 178 15.86 -2.03 2.29
C SER A 178 15.78 -0.59 1.78
N TRP A 179 16.19 0.35 2.65
CA TRP A 179 16.13 1.80 2.39
C TRP A 179 16.81 2.22 1.07
N ARG A 180 17.83 1.46 0.65
CA ARG A 180 18.58 1.66 -0.61
C ARG A 180 17.70 1.56 -1.86
N TRP A 181 16.63 0.76 -1.83
CA TRP A 181 15.69 0.60 -2.94
C TRP A 181 14.44 1.47 -2.79
N TRP A 182 14.12 1.86 -1.55
CA TRP A 182 13.02 2.77 -1.28
C TRP A 182 13.32 4.19 -1.77
N LEU A 183 14.55 4.65 -1.54
CA LEU A 183 14.93 6.03 -1.83
C LEU A 183 14.78 6.40 -3.32
N PRO A 184 15.28 5.62 -4.31
CA PRO A 184 15.14 5.99 -5.72
C PRO A 184 13.69 6.01 -6.20
N GLY A 185 12.86 5.06 -5.76
CA GLY A 185 11.45 4.97 -6.16
C GLY A 185 10.63 6.14 -5.64
N TYR A 186 10.67 6.37 -4.32
CA TYR A 186 9.88 7.43 -3.70
C TYR A 186 10.46 8.82 -3.97
N ALA A 187 11.78 9.02 -3.84
CA ALA A 187 12.38 10.32 -4.11
C ALA A 187 12.24 10.70 -5.60
N GLY A 188 12.44 9.75 -6.52
CA GLY A 188 12.22 9.97 -7.95
C GLY A 188 10.78 10.39 -8.24
N THR A 189 9.80 9.70 -7.65
CA THR A 189 8.37 10.05 -7.81
C THR A 189 8.03 11.41 -7.21
N ILE A 190 8.61 11.76 -6.06
CA ILE A 190 8.43 13.10 -5.47
C ILE A 190 9.01 14.18 -6.40
N ILE A 191 10.19 13.97 -6.96
CA ILE A 191 10.82 14.92 -7.88
C ILE A 191 9.96 15.09 -9.14
N VAL A 192 9.54 13.99 -9.77
CA VAL A 192 8.63 14.02 -10.93
C VAL A 192 7.33 14.73 -10.56
N GLY A 193 6.79 14.45 -9.37
CA GLY A 193 5.58 15.09 -8.83
C GLY A 193 5.73 16.60 -8.67
N LEU A 194 6.83 17.08 -8.12
CA LEU A 194 7.09 18.52 -7.96
C LEU A 194 7.21 19.24 -9.30
N ILE A 195 7.90 18.62 -10.28
CA ILE A 195 8.04 19.18 -11.63
C ILE A 195 6.68 19.23 -12.33
N ALA A 196 5.95 18.10 -12.32
CA ALA A 196 4.63 18.01 -12.94
C ALA A 196 3.63 18.98 -12.29
N PHE A 197 3.62 19.06 -10.95
CA PHE A 197 2.84 20.02 -10.18
C PHE A 197 3.14 21.46 -10.60
N THR A 198 4.42 21.85 -10.63
CA THR A 198 4.81 23.24 -10.94
C THR A 198 4.35 23.66 -12.34
N ILE A 199 4.57 22.81 -13.34
CA ILE A 199 4.20 23.13 -14.73
C ILE A 199 2.67 23.12 -14.90
N SER A 200 1.99 22.10 -14.37
CA SER A 200 0.53 21.97 -14.42
C SER A 200 -0.15 23.13 -13.68
N TYR A 201 0.40 23.55 -12.54
CA TYR A 201 -0.05 24.69 -11.76
C TYR A 201 -0.05 25.96 -12.59
N GLN A 202 1.06 26.26 -13.26
CA GLN A 202 1.18 27.46 -14.10
C GLN A 202 0.19 27.44 -15.27
N HIS A 203 -0.02 26.28 -15.89
CA HIS A 203 -0.98 26.15 -16.99
C HIS A 203 -2.43 26.40 -16.53
N LEU A 204 -2.87 25.72 -15.46
CA LEU A 204 -4.23 25.90 -14.95
C LEU A 204 -4.43 27.30 -14.35
N HIS A 205 -3.44 27.84 -13.65
CA HIS A 205 -3.47 29.22 -13.15
C HIS A 205 -3.65 30.22 -14.30
N GLY A 206 -2.81 30.13 -15.34
CA GLY A 206 -2.90 30.99 -16.51
C GLY A 206 -4.20 30.80 -17.29
N LEU A 207 -4.74 29.57 -17.34
CA LEU A 207 -6.02 29.29 -17.97
C LEU A 207 -7.19 29.92 -17.21
N LEU A 208 -7.21 29.82 -15.88
CA LEU A 208 -8.24 30.44 -15.04
C LEU A 208 -8.22 31.97 -15.18
N LEU A 209 -7.03 32.57 -15.17
CA LEU A 209 -6.89 34.01 -15.45
C LEU A 209 -7.41 34.38 -16.84
N ALA A 210 -7.15 33.56 -17.86
CA ALA A 210 -7.66 33.80 -19.22
C ALA A 210 -9.19 33.67 -19.32
N PHE A 211 -9.83 32.94 -18.41
CA PHE A 211 -11.29 32.89 -18.25
C PHE A 211 -11.87 34.06 -17.44
N GLY A 212 -11.03 34.97 -16.93
CA GLY A 212 -11.46 36.12 -16.14
C GLY A 212 -11.77 35.77 -14.68
N GLU A 213 -11.30 34.62 -14.20
CA GLU A 213 -11.40 34.27 -12.79
C GLU A 213 -10.60 35.23 -11.91
N SER A 214 -11.02 35.36 -10.65
CA SER A 214 -10.29 36.17 -9.69
C SER A 214 -8.87 35.64 -9.45
N ALA A 215 -7.92 36.52 -9.13
CA ALA A 215 -6.55 36.12 -8.82
C ALA A 215 -6.47 35.07 -7.69
N LEU A 216 -7.37 35.17 -6.70
CA LEU A 216 -7.46 34.20 -5.60
C LEU A 216 -7.96 32.84 -6.10
N THR A 217 -9.02 32.82 -6.93
CA THR A 217 -9.52 31.57 -7.53
C THR A 217 -8.47 30.92 -8.40
N ALA A 218 -7.78 31.69 -9.25
CA ALA A 218 -6.71 31.18 -10.10
C ALA A 218 -5.52 30.65 -9.29
N LEU A 219 -5.23 31.24 -8.12
CA LEU A 219 -4.16 30.80 -7.23
C LEU A 219 -4.50 29.48 -6.52
N VAL A 220 -5.72 29.37 -5.98
CA VAL A 220 -6.13 28.26 -5.09
C VAL A 220 -6.74 27.09 -5.86
N GLY A 221 -7.40 27.35 -6.99
CA GLY A 221 -8.06 26.35 -7.83
C GLY A 221 -7.16 25.16 -8.20
N PRO A 222 -5.95 25.40 -8.74
CA PRO A 222 -5.02 24.32 -9.05
C PRO A 222 -4.63 23.48 -7.82
N ILE A 223 -4.40 24.13 -6.67
CA ILE A 223 -4.03 23.45 -5.42
C ILE A 223 -5.16 22.52 -4.96
N ALA A 224 -6.41 22.99 -5.00
CA ALA A 224 -7.56 22.19 -4.61
C ALA A 224 -7.73 20.94 -5.49
N LEU A 225 -7.50 21.08 -6.80
CA LEU A 225 -7.52 19.95 -7.74
C LEU A 225 -6.45 18.92 -7.40
N ASP A 226 -5.20 19.35 -7.24
CA ASP A 226 -4.08 18.43 -6.98
C ASP A 226 -4.21 17.74 -5.61
N LEU A 227 -4.62 18.47 -4.58
CA LEU A 227 -4.87 17.88 -3.26
C LEU A 227 -5.98 16.83 -3.31
N THR A 228 -7.01 17.02 -4.13
CA THR A 228 -8.07 16.02 -4.34
C THR A 228 -7.50 14.73 -4.94
N ILE A 229 -6.65 14.84 -5.95
CA ILE A 229 -5.98 13.69 -6.59
C ILE A 229 -5.06 12.99 -5.58
N VAL A 230 -4.29 13.75 -4.78
CA VAL A 230 -3.40 13.20 -3.75
C VAL A 230 -4.19 12.42 -2.70
N VAL A 231 -5.29 12.98 -2.17
CA VAL A 231 -6.15 12.29 -1.20
C VAL A 231 -6.73 11.01 -1.79
N ALA A 232 -7.20 11.06 -3.04
CA ALA A 232 -7.71 9.89 -3.74
C ALA A 232 -6.63 8.82 -3.94
N GLY A 233 -5.42 9.21 -4.36
CA GLY A 233 -4.28 8.32 -4.54
C GLY A 233 -3.83 7.65 -3.23
N VAL A 234 -3.73 8.41 -2.15
CA VAL A 234 -3.40 7.87 -0.81
C VAL A 234 -4.47 6.90 -0.33
N ALA A 235 -5.75 7.19 -0.56
CA ALA A 235 -6.84 6.27 -0.23
C ALA A 235 -6.74 4.95 -1.02
N LEU A 236 -6.44 5.02 -2.33
CA LEU A 236 -6.22 3.84 -3.16
C LEU A 236 -5.03 3.00 -2.69
N LEU A 237 -3.91 3.65 -2.33
CA LEU A 237 -2.74 2.98 -1.78
C LEU A 237 -3.08 2.27 -0.46
N ALA A 238 -3.78 2.93 0.45
CA ALA A 238 -4.20 2.35 1.73
C ALA A 238 -5.10 1.12 1.53
N ILE A 239 -6.03 1.18 0.57
CA ILE A 239 -6.90 0.06 0.20
C ILE A 239 -6.08 -1.09 -0.41
N GLY A 240 -5.11 -0.79 -1.27
CA GLY A 240 -4.21 -1.77 -1.87
C GLY A 240 -3.40 -2.51 -0.80
N GLU A 241 -2.87 -1.79 0.17
CA GLU A 241 -2.07 -2.35 1.27
C GLU A 241 -2.93 -3.22 2.21
N ALA A 242 -4.15 -2.79 2.53
CA ALA A 242 -5.09 -3.60 3.31
C ALA A 242 -5.41 -4.94 2.63
N ARG A 243 -5.54 -4.95 1.30
CA ARG A 243 -5.77 -6.18 0.52
C ARG A 243 -4.56 -7.11 0.52
N LYS A 244 -3.34 -6.58 0.41
CA LYS A 244 -2.10 -7.37 0.47
C LYS A 244 -1.93 -8.06 1.83
N ASN A 245 -2.37 -7.40 2.90
CA ASN A 245 -2.25 -7.88 4.27
C ASN A 245 -3.45 -8.73 4.75
N ALA A 246 -4.49 -8.88 3.94
CA ALA A 246 -5.63 -9.71 4.27
C ALA A 246 -5.21 -11.19 4.34
N PRO A 247 -5.53 -11.91 5.43
CA PRO A 247 -5.20 -13.33 5.53
C PRO A 247 -5.92 -14.08 4.40
N ALA A 248 -5.18 -14.89 3.64
CA ALA A 248 -5.76 -15.75 2.63
C ALA A 248 -6.85 -16.61 3.28
N THR A 249 -8.11 -16.29 3.00
CA THR A 249 -9.24 -17.14 3.35
C THR A 249 -8.95 -18.50 2.74
N ALA A 250 -8.76 -19.51 3.58
CA ALA A 250 -8.53 -20.87 3.13
C ALA A 250 -9.72 -21.25 2.23
N THR A 251 -9.46 -21.35 0.93
CA THR A 251 -10.34 -21.98 -0.03
C THR A 251 -10.52 -23.41 0.46
N ILE A 252 -11.66 -23.68 1.08
CA ILE A 252 -12.17 -25.04 1.23
C ILE A 252 -12.70 -25.37 -0.16
N GLU A 253 -11.87 -26.05 -0.97
CA GLU A 253 -12.37 -26.72 -2.16
C GLU A 253 -13.35 -27.83 -1.74
N PRO A 254 -14.43 -28.06 -2.52
CA PRO A 254 -15.50 -29.00 -2.21
C PRO A 254 -15.04 -30.47 -2.19
#